data_AF-A0A8B8AH82-F1
#
_entry.id   AF-A0A8B8AH82-F1
#
_cell.length_a   1.000
_cell.length_b   1.000
_cell.length_c   1.000
_cell.angle_alpha   90.00
_cell.angle_beta   90.00
_cell.angle_gamma   90.00
#
_symmetry.space_group_name_H-M   'P 1'
#
loop_
_entity.id
_entity.type
_entity.pdbx_description
1 polymer ?
#
loop_
_entity_poly.entity_id
_entity_poly.type
_entity_poly.pdbx_seq_one_letter_code
_entity_poly.pdbx_strand_id
1 'polypeptide(L)'
;MIRISIFLVLGIFSSIPYTFTAALEVTDTALSLFSTITDLFETSTENDDYQELTRQLSDFKHILNSGLSSLILRLEKSTFQNALTGYVNTIDSCETDYLNYVTGPSDASMKNILKCSSIMESVRPLGKFLSGKTILDELLLFDLYKNNDGICNGSAMESIYKTLFADYVIGCTVATLIEMLENGANTKLYANECKDIMYTIMDYVKSLYRKCASMSCRNFHFSVETLFRNGQISSSSGLHKVLTDMYPWFNFLVFKLLKGGKVTTSGNFFIGQDGDHWNNGYQYDILFFDANLEITSEKTMYSLIIEIHDQFYKDSYFGNSTMRESLEILPFRTFRGFATVNNEFCTNHSHLGEPPYRLSGVSECSGRRNISTSTIFLFIFLSVLYNLTFLEYIPPFYLEDVGCNLCPYFLR
;
A
#
# COMPACT_ATOMS: atom_id res chain seq x y z
N MET A 1 3.74 -7.25 64.64
CA MET A 1 4.02 -8.70 64.48
C MET A 1 2.69 -9.42 64.22
N ILE A 2 2.23 -9.46 62.97
CA ILE A 2 1.16 -10.33 62.48
C ILE A 2 1.50 -10.66 61.01
N ARG A 3 1.52 -11.96 60.70
CA ARG A 3 1.79 -12.57 59.39
C ARG A 3 0.52 -12.58 58.52
N ILE A 4 0.74 -12.90 57.23
CA ILE A 4 -0.19 -13.51 56.24
C ILE A 4 -0.75 -12.53 55.21
N SER A 5 -0.08 -12.38 54.06
CA SER A 5 -0.44 -13.11 52.83
C SER A 5 0.38 -12.62 51.63
N ILE A 6 1.24 -13.51 51.13
CA ILE A 6 1.72 -13.48 49.75
C ILE A 6 0.55 -14.03 48.92
N PHE A 7 -0.10 -13.19 48.13
CA PHE A 7 -1.06 -13.63 47.10
C PHE A 7 -0.49 -13.32 45.72
N LEU A 8 -0.19 -14.42 45.03
CA LEU A 8 -0.12 -14.64 43.58
C LEU A 8 -0.11 -13.41 42.67
N VAL A 9 1.09 -13.09 42.19
CA VAL A 9 1.31 -12.65 40.80
C VAL A 9 1.18 -13.91 39.93
N LEU A 10 -0.04 -14.26 39.51
CA LEU A 10 -0.37 -15.27 38.50
C LEU A 10 -1.89 -15.23 38.31
N GLY A 11 -2.36 -14.40 37.39
CA GLY A 11 -3.79 -14.23 37.16
C GLY A 11 -4.19 -13.00 36.35
N ILE A 12 -3.49 -12.72 35.24
CA ILE A 12 -4.02 -11.89 34.14
C ILE A 12 -3.76 -12.65 32.83
N PHE A 13 -4.26 -13.88 32.77
CA PHE A 13 -4.57 -14.55 31.51
C PHE A 13 -6.01 -15.05 31.66
N SER A 14 -6.95 -14.13 31.42
CA SER A 14 -8.36 -14.43 31.32
C SER A 14 -8.96 -13.51 30.26
N SER A 15 -8.95 -14.04 29.03
CA SER A 15 -10.11 -14.00 28.14
C SER A 15 -10.80 -12.64 27.97
N ILE A 16 -10.23 -11.82 27.09
CA ILE A 16 -11.05 -11.10 26.11
C ILE A 16 -10.76 -11.81 24.78
N PRO A 17 -11.74 -12.50 24.15
CA PRO A 17 -11.56 -12.91 22.78
C PRO A 17 -11.54 -11.62 21.96
N TYR A 18 -10.35 -11.11 21.68
CA TYR A 18 -10.17 -10.23 20.54
C TYR A 18 -10.60 -11.09 19.36
N THR A 19 -11.83 -10.89 18.87
CA THR A 19 -12.36 -11.67 17.77
C THR A 19 -11.40 -11.46 16.61
N PHE A 20 -10.70 -12.51 16.21
CA PHE A 20 -9.63 -12.49 15.22
C PHE A 20 -10.11 -11.92 13.87
N THR A 21 -11.41 -12.00 13.59
CA THR A 21 -12.11 -11.29 12.52
C THR A 21 -11.93 -9.78 12.59
N ALA A 22 -12.07 -9.18 13.78
CA ALA A 22 -11.81 -7.76 14.00
C ALA A 22 -10.31 -7.43 13.89
N ALA A 23 -9.41 -8.34 14.25
CA ALA A 23 -7.97 -8.10 14.07
C ALA A 23 -7.56 -8.09 12.59
N LEU A 24 -8.09 -9.01 11.78
CA LEU A 24 -7.90 -9.06 10.33
C LEU A 24 -8.52 -7.84 9.62
N GLU A 25 -9.73 -7.45 10.01
CA GLU A 25 -10.46 -6.31 9.43
C GLU A 25 -9.83 -4.95 9.79
N VAL A 26 -9.04 -4.87 10.87
CA VAL A 26 -8.41 -3.63 11.38
C VAL A 26 -6.94 -3.49 10.92
N THR A 27 -6.38 -4.45 10.18
CA THR A 27 -4.99 -4.32 9.69
C THR A 27 -4.91 -3.43 8.44
N ASP A 28 -4.55 -2.17 8.65
CA ASP A 28 -4.42 -1.17 7.58
C ASP A 28 -3.33 -1.53 6.55
N THR A 29 -2.31 -2.32 6.94
CA THR A 29 -1.17 -2.69 6.07
C THR A 29 -0.89 -4.19 6.08
N ALA A 30 -0.23 -4.69 5.03
CA ALA A 30 0.14 -6.09 4.89
C ALA A 30 1.17 -6.49 5.95
N LEU A 31 2.07 -5.58 6.34
CA LEU A 31 3.05 -5.86 7.39
C LEU A 31 2.40 -6.07 8.77
N SER A 32 1.40 -5.25 9.10
CA SER A 32 0.62 -5.45 10.33
C SER A 32 -0.10 -6.79 10.30
N LEU A 33 -0.75 -7.10 9.16
CA LEU A 33 -1.41 -8.38 8.94
C LEU A 33 -0.45 -9.56 9.12
N PHE A 34 0.74 -9.49 8.52
CA PHE A 34 1.72 -10.58 8.55
C PHE A 34 2.20 -10.85 9.98
N SER A 35 2.45 -9.80 10.75
CA SER A 35 2.82 -9.94 12.17
C SER A 35 1.71 -10.67 12.94
N THR A 36 0.47 -10.18 12.82
CA THR A 36 -0.69 -10.76 13.50
C THR A 36 -0.88 -12.23 13.13
N ILE A 37 -0.87 -12.57 11.84
CA ILE A 37 -1.00 -13.96 11.38
C ILE A 37 0.16 -14.83 11.86
N THR A 38 1.39 -14.31 11.86
CA THR A 38 2.58 -15.07 12.32
C THR A 38 2.46 -15.41 13.80
N ASP A 39 2.11 -14.43 14.65
CA ASP A 39 1.90 -14.64 16.08
C ASP A 39 0.79 -15.69 16.35
N LEU A 40 -0.27 -15.64 15.55
CA LEU A 40 -1.38 -16.58 15.62
C LEU A 40 -0.99 -17.98 15.14
N PHE A 41 -0.19 -18.08 14.08
CA PHE A 41 0.35 -19.35 13.59
C PHE A 41 1.28 -19.99 14.63
N GLU A 42 2.12 -19.20 15.30
CA GLU A 42 2.95 -19.67 16.41
C GLU A 42 2.09 -20.19 17.57
N THR A 43 1.10 -19.41 18.00
CA THR A 43 0.17 -19.81 19.07
C THR A 43 -0.61 -21.08 18.70
N SER A 44 -1.05 -21.19 17.45
CA SER A 44 -1.75 -22.37 16.92
C SER A 44 -0.83 -23.59 16.91
N THR A 45 0.46 -23.39 16.59
CA THR A 45 1.48 -24.44 16.59
C THR A 45 1.84 -24.93 17.99
N GLU A 46 1.78 -24.07 19.00
CA GLU A 46 2.00 -24.46 20.38
C GLU A 46 0.82 -25.27 20.96
N ASN A 47 -0.39 -24.96 20.52
CA ASN A 47 -1.62 -25.60 21.01
C ASN A 47 -2.13 -26.75 20.12
N ASP A 48 -1.46 -27.02 19.00
CA ASP A 48 -1.89 -27.94 17.94
C ASP A 48 -3.34 -27.68 17.47
N ASP A 49 -3.76 -26.41 17.45
CA ASP A 49 -5.09 -25.96 17.03
C ASP A 49 -4.99 -24.88 15.95
N TYR A 50 -5.16 -25.29 14.69
CA TYR A 50 -5.08 -24.41 13.54
C TYR A 50 -6.44 -24.18 12.85
N GLN A 51 -7.51 -24.81 13.33
CA GLN A 51 -8.79 -24.80 12.62
C GLN A 51 -9.36 -23.38 12.52
N GLU A 52 -9.34 -22.66 13.64
CA GLU A 52 -9.92 -21.32 13.70
C GLU A 52 -9.05 -20.28 12.96
N LEU A 53 -7.72 -20.46 12.95
CA LEU A 53 -6.79 -19.70 12.10
C LEU A 53 -7.13 -19.90 10.62
N THR A 54 -7.25 -21.17 10.17
CA THR A 54 -7.51 -21.52 8.77
C THR A 54 -8.85 -20.97 8.30
N ARG A 55 -9.91 -21.16 9.10
CA ARG A 55 -11.26 -20.70 8.78
C ARG A 55 -11.30 -19.19 8.56
N GLN A 56 -10.66 -18.43 9.44
CA GLN A 56 -10.70 -16.98 9.34
C GLN A 56 -9.80 -16.42 8.24
N LEU A 57 -8.69 -17.10 7.90
CA LEU A 57 -7.92 -16.78 6.71
C LEU A 57 -8.73 -17.06 5.42
N SER A 58 -9.52 -18.13 5.41
CA SER A 58 -10.46 -18.44 4.32
C SER A 58 -11.49 -17.34 4.12
N ASP A 59 -12.14 -16.92 5.22
CA ASP A 59 -13.13 -15.84 5.21
C ASP A 59 -12.50 -14.52 4.71
N PHE A 60 -11.31 -14.19 5.20
CA PHE A 60 -10.53 -13.04 4.75
C PHE A 60 -10.22 -13.09 3.25
N LYS A 61 -9.79 -14.24 2.73
CA LYS A 61 -9.57 -14.43 1.28
C LYS A 61 -10.85 -14.23 0.49
N HIS A 62 -12.00 -14.70 0.97
CA HIS A 62 -13.29 -14.49 0.28
C HIS A 62 -13.65 -13.00 0.18
N ILE A 63 -13.32 -12.19 1.18
CA ILE A 63 -13.51 -10.74 1.15
C ILE A 63 -12.61 -10.10 0.08
N LEU A 64 -11.34 -10.51 0.01
CA LEU A 64 -10.36 -10.03 -0.96
C LEU A 64 -10.61 -10.51 -2.40
N ASN A 65 -11.24 -11.68 -2.57
CA ASN A 65 -11.40 -12.37 -3.86
C ASN A 65 -12.24 -11.61 -4.90
N SER A 66 -13.03 -10.61 -4.48
CA SER A 66 -13.69 -9.70 -5.44
C SER A 66 -12.68 -8.86 -6.25
N GLY A 67 -11.48 -8.61 -5.73
CA GLY A 67 -10.40 -7.84 -6.38
C GLY A 67 -9.35 -8.70 -7.08
N LEU A 68 -9.07 -9.90 -6.56
CA LEU A 68 -7.98 -10.77 -7.02
C LEU A 68 -8.13 -11.20 -8.48
N SER A 69 -9.36 -11.49 -8.93
CA SER A 69 -9.60 -11.85 -10.34
C SER A 69 -9.15 -10.75 -11.29
N SER A 70 -9.36 -9.47 -10.94
CA SER A 70 -8.91 -8.34 -11.77
C SER A 70 -7.38 -8.10 -11.73
N LEU A 71 -6.75 -8.40 -10.59
CA LEU A 71 -5.31 -8.24 -10.35
C LEU A 71 -4.49 -9.34 -11.04
N ILE A 72 -4.93 -10.59 -10.93
CA ILE A 72 -4.35 -11.73 -11.65
C ILE A 72 -4.56 -11.57 -13.16
N LEU A 73 -5.68 -11.01 -13.61
CA LEU A 73 -5.93 -10.70 -15.02
C LEU A 73 -5.00 -9.61 -15.60
N ARG A 74 -4.43 -8.75 -14.75
CA ARG A 74 -3.49 -7.69 -15.16
C ARG A 74 -2.08 -8.19 -15.42
N LEU A 75 -1.76 -9.39 -14.95
CA LEU A 75 -0.59 -10.14 -15.37
C LEU A 75 -0.88 -10.68 -16.78
N GLU A 76 -0.43 -10.01 -17.83
CA GLU A 76 -0.54 -10.58 -19.18
C GLU A 76 0.17 -11.95 -19.25
N LYS A 77 -0.53 -12.92 -19.86
CA LYS A 77 -0.17 -14.31 -20.16
C LYS A 77 1.33 -14.63 -20.04
N SER A 78 1.72 -15.14 -18.88
CA SER A 78 3.07 -15.67 -18.65
C SER A 78 3.02 -17.03 -17.95
N THR A 79 4.07 -17.82 -18.15
CA THR A 79 4.32 -19.07 -17.41
C THR A 79 4.25 -18.86 -15.90
N PHE A 80 4.61 -17.67 -15.43
CA PHE A 80 4.51 -17.22 -14.04
C PHE A 80 3.09 -17.28 -13.48
N GLN A 81 2.09 -16.75 -14.21
CA GLN A 81 0.70 -16.75 -13.75
C GLN A 81 0.17 -18.17 -13.64
N ASN A 82 0.51 -19.04 -14.59
CA ASN A 82 0.10 -20.44 -14.58
C ASN A 82 0.71 -21.20 -13.40
N ALA A 83 2.00 -20.96 -13.09
CA ALA A 83 2.66 -21.59 -11.95
C ALA A 83 2.06 -21.12 -10.61
N LEU A 84 1.91 -19.81 -10.42
CA LEU A 84 1.31 -19.24 -9.20
C LEU A 84 -0.14 -19.73 -9.01
N THR A 85 -0.94 -19.71 -10.07
CA THR A 85 -2.32 -20.23 -10.06
C THR A 85 -2.35 -21.72 -9.72
N GLY A 86 -1.41 -22.51 -10.25
CA GLY A 86 -1.30 -23.93 -9.92
C GLY A 86 -1.03 -24.19 -8.44
N TYR A 87 -0.12 -23.42 -7.83
CA TYR A 87 0.17 -23.53 -6.40
C TYR A 87 -1.03 -23.12 -5.54
N VAL A 88 -1.68 -21.99 -5.84
CA VAL A 88 -2.86 -21.52 -5.11
C VAL A 88 -4.02 -22.51 -5.23
N ASN A 89 -4.34 -22.99 -6.43
CA ASN A 89 -5.41 -23.98 -6.62
C ASN A 89 -5.15 -25.28 -5.85
N THR A 90 -3.89 -25.70 -5.75
CA THR A 90 -3.52 -26.89 -4.97
C THR A 90 -3.76 -26.64 -3.48
N ILE A 91 -3.36 -25.47 -2.97
CA ILE A 91 -3.61 -25.06 -1.58
C ILE A 91 -5.11 -24.98 -1.30
N ASP A 92 -5.90 -24.32 -2.15
CA ASP A 92 -7.36 -24.19 -1.98
C ASP A 92 -8.09 -25.55 -1.96
N SER A 93 -7.67 -26.46 -2.84
CA SER A 93 -8.22 -27.82 -2.86
C SER A 93 -7.90 -28.54 -1.55
N CYS A 94 -6.68 -28.41 -1.06
CA CYS A 94 -6.23 -29.05 0.17
C CYS A 94 -6.80 -28.40 1.43
N GLU A 95 -7.07 -27.10 1.41
CA GLU A 95 -7.80 -26.36 2.43
C GLU A 95 -9.21 -26.93 2.60
N THR A 96 -9.91 -27.18 1.49
CA THR A 96 -11.25 -27.78 1.52
C THR A 96 -11.22 -29.16 2.17
N ASP A 97 -10.26 -30.01 1.80
CA ASP A 97 -10.10 -31.34 2.39
C ASP A 97 -9.70 -31.26 3.88
N TYR A 98 -8.88 -30.28 4.26
CA TYR A 98 -8.50 -30.00 5.64
C TYR A 98 -9.72 -29.62 6.48
N LEU A 99 -10.51 -28.64 6.02
CA LEU A 99 -11.70 -28.17 6.74
C LEU A 99 -12.73 -29.30 6.91
N ASN A 100 -12.92 -30.13 5.88
CA ASN A 100 -13.78 -31.33 5.96
C ASN A 100 -13.26 -32.35 6.98
N TYR A 101 -11.94 -32.53 7.08
CA TYR A 101 -11.34 -33.44 8.04
C TYR A 101 -11.50 -32.94 9.48
N VAL A 102 -11.18 -31.67 9.77
CA VAL A 102 -11.22 -31.14 11.15
C VAL A 102 -12.64 -30.95 11.69
N THR A 103 -13.61 -30.65 10.81
CA THR A 103 -15.03 -30.50 11.22
C THR A 103 -15.76 -31.83 11.38
N GLY A 104 -15.36 -32.87 10.63
CA GLY A 104 -15.98 -34.19 10.66
C GLY A 104 -15.00 -35.30 10.30
N PRO A 105 -14.16 -35.74 11.24
CA PRO A 105 -13.18 -36.81 10.98
C PRO A 105 -13.88 -38.12 10.62
N SER A 106 -13.50 -38.71 9.50
CA SER A 106 -14.01 -39.99 8.99
C SER A 106 -12.95 -40.67 8.13
N ASP A 107 -13.09 -41.97 7.85
CA ASP A 107 -12.19 -42.68 6.93
C ASP A 107 -12.14 -42.02 5.55
N ALA A 108 -13.26 -41.45 5.10
CA ALA A 108 -13.35 -40.75 3.83
C ALA A 108 -12.60 -39.42 3.84
N SER A 109 -12.81 -38.58 4.87
CA SER A 109 -12.10 -37.29 4.98
C SER A 109 -10.61 -37.49 5.25
N MET A 110 -10.22 -38.51 6.03
CA MET A 110 -8.83 -38.93 6.21
C MET A 110 -8.17 -39.31 4.88
N LYS A 111 -8.83 -40.16 4.08
CA LYS A 111 -8.30 -40.57 2.76
C LYS A 111 -8.17 -39.40 1.79
N ASN A 112 -9.04 -38.40 1.88
CA ASN A 112 -8.95 -37.20 1.05
C ASN A 112 -7.80 -36.30 1.47
N ILE A 113 -7.67 -35.95 2.76
CA ILE A 113 -6.59 -35.07 3.21
C ILE A 113 -5.19 -35.68 2.98
N LEU A 114 -5.05 -37.01 3.06
CA LEU A 114 -3.78 -37.68 2.72
C LEU A 114 -3.38 -37.57 1.24
N LYS A 115 -4.28 -37.17 0.33
CA LYS A 115 -3.90 -36.85 -1.07
C LYS A 115 -3.07 -35.58 -1.17
N CYS A 116 -3.08 -34.75 -0.13
CA CYS A 116 -2.34 -33.50 -0.07
C CYS A 116 -0.90 -33.67 0.46
N SER A 117 -0.36 -34.89 0.54
CA SER A 117 1.00 -35.13 1.06
C SER A 117 2.10 -34.39 0.32
N SER A 118 1.90 -34.05 -0.96
CA SER A 118 2.81 -33.22 -1.74
C SER A 118 2.55 -31.71 -1.62
N ILE A 119 1.69 -31.24 -0.70
CA ILE A 119 1.33 -29.81 -0.61
C ILE A 119 2.55 -28.89 -0.45
N MET A 120 3.63 -29.37 0.18
CA MET A 120 4.89 -28.62 0.30
C MET A 120 5.55 -28.30 -1.04
N GLU A 121 5.21 -29.01 -2.12
CA GLU A 121 5.61 -28.68 -3.49
C GLU A 121 4.92 -27.41 -4.01
N SER A 122 3.83 -26.96 -3.38
CA SER A 122 3.16 -25.68 -3.65
C SER A 122 3.51 -24.60 -2.62
N VAL A 123 3.57 -24.97 -1.34
CA VAL A 123 3.86 -24.04 -0.23
C VAL A 123 5.27 -23.45 -0.33
N ARG A 124 6.30 -24.28 -0.58
CA ARG A 124 7.69 -23.80 -0.63
C ARG A 124 7.92 -22.82 -1.79
N PRO A 125 7.49 -23.10 -3.04
CA PRO A 125 7.59 -22.09 -4.10
C PRO A 125 6.88 -20.79 -3.77
N LEU A 126 5.65 -20.86 -3.24
CA LEU A 126 4.90 -19.67 -2.85
C LEU A 126 5.67 -18.83 -1.80
N GLY A 127 6.19 -19.49 -0.76
CA GLY A 127 7.00 -18.84 0.28
C GLY A 127 8.29 -18.22 -0.28
N LYS A 128 8.96 -18.89 -1.24
CA LYS A 128 10.12 -18.33 -1.94
C LYS A 128 9.76 -17.06 -2.71
N PHE A 129 8.60 -17.02 -3.37
CA PHE A 129 8.17 -15.86 -4.17
C PHE A 129 7.86 -14.66 -3.29
N LEU A 130 7.13 -14.90 -2.19
CA LEU A 130 6.83 -13.89 -1.17
C LEU A 130 8.11 -13.36 -0.50
N SER A 131 9.14 -14.20 -0.38
CA SER A 131 10.45 -13.83 0.17
C SER A 131 11.39 -13.13 -0.83
N GLY A 132 10.91 -12.78 -2.02
CA GLY A 132 11.72 -12.06 -3.00
C GLY A 132 12.77 -12.88 -3.72
N LYS A 133 12.57 -14.19 -3.86
CA LYS A 133 13.38 -15.02 -4.74
C LYS A 133 12.80 -15.01 -6.15
N THR A 134 13.68 -15.04 -7.15
CA THR A 134 13.29 -15.04 -8.56
C THR A 134 12.52 -16.30 -8.94
N ILE A 135 11.65 -16.13 -9.92
CA ILE A 135 10.95 -17.22 -10.58
C ILE A 135 11.61 -17.41 -11.94
N LEU A 136 12.10 -18.63 -12.18
CA LEU A 136 12.60 -19.04 -13.50
C LEU A 136 13.62 -18.06 -14.10
N ASP A 137 14.42 -17.40 -13.25
CA ASP A 137 15.46 -16.41 -13.60
C ASP A 137 14.98 -15.10 -14.29
N GLU A 138 13.67 -14.79 -14.28
CA GLU A 138 13.13 -13.66 -15.06
C GLU A 138 12.84 -12.38 -14.25
N LEU A 139 11.91 -12.41 -13.29
CA LEU A 139 11.49 -11.22 -12.54
C LEU A 139 11.06 -11.55 -11.11
N LEU A 140 11.19 -10.57 -10.22
CA LEU A 140 10.66 -10.65 -8.87
C LEU A 140 9.17 -10.28 -8.88
N LEU A 141 8.35 -11.00 -8.09
CA LEU A 141 6.89 -10.81 -8.00
C LEU A 141 6.49 -9.32 -7.91
N PHE A 142 7.24 -8.53 -7.14
CA PHE A 142 6.89 -7.14 -6.88
C PHE A 142 7.26 -6.16 -8.00
N ASP A 143 8.23 -6.50 -8.85
CA ASP A 143 8.61 -5.61 -9.96
C ASP A 143 7.47 -5.50 -10.99
N LEU A 144 6.54 -6.46 -10.99
CA LEU A 144 5.29 -6.44 -11.77
C LEU A 144 4.33 -5.31 -11.34
N TYR A 145 4.49 -4.78 -10.12
CA TYR A 145 3.64 -3.73 -9.56
C TYR A 145 4.33 -2.36 -9.56
N LYS A 146 5.42 -2.22 -10.29
CA LYS A 146 6.08 -0.94 -10.53
C LYS A 146 5.80 -0.48 -11.95
N ASN A 147 5.67 0.83 -12.13
CA ASN A 147 5.72 1.41 -13.47
C ASN A 147 7.17 1.52 -13.96
N ASN A 148 7.35 1.95 -15.22
CA ASN A 148 8.67 2.12 -15.84
C ASN A 148 9.59 3.11 -15.10
N ASP A 149 9.01 4.02 -14.31
CA ASP A 149 9.73 5.01 -13.50
C ASP A 149 10.08 4.49 -12.10
N GLY A 150 9.76 3.23 -11.80
CA GLY A 150 9.99 2.59 -10.51
C GLY A 150 9.03 3.02 -9.40
N ILE A 151 7.92 3.68 -9.73
CA ILE A 151 6.85 4.04 -8.79
C ILE A 151 6.04 2.79 -8.48
N CYS A 152 5.92 2.47 -7.19
CA CYS A 152 5.19 1.32 -6.70
C CYS A 152 3.68 1.56 -6.71
N ASN A 153 2.90 0.57 -7.15
CA ASN A 153 1.46 0.54 -7.00
C ASN A 153 1.09 -0.04 -5.62
N GLY A 154 0.92 0.85 -4.63
CA GLY A 154 0.66 0.47 -3.24
C GLY A 154 -0.53 -0.47 -3.07
N SER A 155 -1.70 -0.08 -3.61
CA SER A 155 -2.93 -0.86 -3.49
C SER A 155 -2.81 -2.28 -4.07
N ALA A 156 -2.20 -2.40 -5.25
CA ALA A 156 -1.97 -3.70 -5.88
C ALA A 156 -1.01 -4.57 -5.05
N MET A 157 0.06 -3.96 -4.53
CA MET A 157 1.05 -4.65 -3.70
C MET A 157 0.44 -5.13 -2.38
N GLU A 158 -0.30 -4.29 -1.67
CA GLU A 158 -1.02 -4.67 -0.45
C GLU A 158 -1.95 -5.85 -0.70
N SER A 159 -2.80 -5.75 -1.71
CA SER A 159 -3.78 -6.79 -2.03
C SER A 159 -3.13 -8.13 -2.35
N ILE A 160 -2.10 -8.15 -3.20
CA ILE A 160 -1.43 -9.40 -3.58
C ILE A 160 -0.67 -10.01 -2.40
N TYR A 161 0.00 -9.20 -1.58
CA TYR A 161 0.76 -9.68 -0.43
C TYR A 161 -0.15 -10.27 0.64
N LYS A 162 -1.23 -9.56 0.99
CA LYS A 162 -2.23 -10.04 1.96
C LYS A 162 -2.83 -11.38 1.52
N THR A 163 -3.18 -11.50 0.24
CA THR A 163 -3.79 -12.73 -0.31
C THR A 163 -2.82 -13.90 -0.32
N LEU A 164 -1.67 -13.74 -0.98
CA LEU A 164 -0.71 -14.83 -1.15
C LEU A 164 -0.09 -15.27 0.19
N PHE A 165 0.05 -14.36 1.14
CA PHE A 165 0.49 -14.73 2.49
C PHE A 165 -0.56 -15.56 3.23
N ALA A 166 -1.86 -15.25 3.08
CA ALA A 166 -2.93 -16.08 3.62
C ALA A 166 -2.90 -17.49 2.98
N ASP A 167 -2.75 -17.59 1.66
CA ASP A 167 -2.58 -18.88 0.96
C ASP A 167 -1.39 -19.66 1.51
N TYR A 168 -0.27 -18.98 1.71
CA TYR A 168 0.93 -19.58 2.26
C TYR A 168 0.70 -20.17 3.67
N VAL A 169 0.05 -19.42 4.56
CA VAL A 169 -0.23 -19.85 5.94
C VAL A 169 -1.25 -20.99 5.99
N ILE A 170 -2.28 -20.95 5.14
CA ILE A 170 -3.24 -22.07 4.99
C ILE A 170 -2.51 -23.33 4.53
N GLY A 171 -1.69 -23.22 3.47
CA GLY A 171 -0.91 -24.36 2.99
C GLY A 171 0.05 -24.91 4.06
N CYS A 172 0.66 -24.04 4.86
CA CYS A 172 1.47 -24.43 6.01
C CYS A 172 0.68 -25.21 7.06
N THR A 173 -0.53 -24.76 7.39
CA THR A 173 -1.41 -25.47 8.32
C THR A 173 -1.73 -26.87 7.83
N VAL A 174 -2.10 -27.00 6.54
CA VAL A 174 -2.41 -28.31 5.96
C VAL A 174 -1.18 -29.21 5.93
N ALA A 175 -0.01 -28.66 5.56
CA ALA A 175 1.25 -29.40 5.58
C ALA A 175 1.58 -29.94 6.98
N THR A 176 1.41 -29.11 8.02
CA THR A 176 1.64 -29.52 9.41
C THR A 176 0.69 -30.63 9.84
N LEU A 177 -0.61 -30.56 9.48
CA LEU A 177 -1.54 -31.65 9.77
C LEU A 177 -1.10 -32.95 9.09
N ILE A 178 -0.70 -32.91 7.82
CA ILE A 178 -0.31 -34.12 7.09
C ILE A 178 0.97 -34.72 7.67
N GLU A 179 1.94 -33.88 8.03
CA GLU A 179 3.13 -34.32 8.75
C GLU A 179 2.76 -35.06 10.03
N MET A 180 1.83 -34.52 10.83
CA MET A 180 1.35 -35.17 12.06
C MET A 180 0.67 -36.51 11.78
N LEU A 181 -0.12 -36.60 10.71
CA LEU A 181 -0.83 -37.82 10.32
C LEU A 181 0.13 -38.92 9.82
N GLU A 182 1.19 -38.55 9.10
CA GLU A 182 2.13 -39.51 8.50
C GLU A 182 3.26 -39.90 9.48
N ASN A 183 3.75 -38.96 10.30
CA ASN A 183 4.95 -39.13 11.10
C ASN A 183 4.71 -39.05 12.63
N GLY A 184 3.47 -38.75 13.05
CA GLY A 184 3.04 -38.70 14.44
C GLY A 184 3.00 -37.29 15.05
N ALA A 185 2.30 -37.13 16.16
CA ALA A 185 1.96 -35.82 16.73
C ALA A 185 3.16 -34.94 17.18
N ASN A 186 4.36 -35.52 17.35
CA ASN A 186 5.53 -34.80 17.85
C ASN A 186 6.41 -34.19 16.74
N THR A 187 6.13 -34.45 15.46
CA THR A 187 6.90 -33.87 14.35
C THR A 187 6.40 -32.48 14.01
N LYS A 188 7.33 -31.52 13.94
CA LYS A 188 7.07 -30.10 13.65
C LYS A 188 8.00 -29.54 12.56
N LEU A 189 8.47 -30.37 11.63
CA LEU A 189 9.42 -29.95 10.60
C LEU A 189 8.79 -28.89 9.71
N TYR A 190 7.57 -29.13 9.19
CA TYR A 190 6.91 -28.20 8.29
C TYR A 190 6.41 -26.96 9.01
N ALA A 191 5.95 -27.09 10.26
CA ALA A 191 5.58 -25.93 11.07
C ALA A 191 6.78 -24.98 11.27
N ASN A 192 7.94 -25.53 11.63
CA ASN A 192 9.17 -24.75 11.83
C ASN A 192 9.68 -24.14 10.52
N GLU A 193 9.73 -24.91 9.43
CA GLU A 193 10.12 -24.39 8.11
C GLU A 193 9.20 -23.25 7.67
N CYS A 194 7.89 -23.43 7.87
CA CYS A 194 6.90 -22.43 7.52
C CYS A 194 7.11 -21.12 8.26
N LYS A 195 7.32 -21.22 9.57
CA LYS A 195 7.57 -20.09 10.46
C LYS A 195 8.82 -19.29 10.06
N ASP A 196 9.93 -19.97 9.80
CA ASP A 196 11.18 -19.32 9.38
C ASP A 196 11.01 -18.54 8.06
N ILE A 197 10.23 -19.09 7.14
CA ILE A 197 9.89 -18.41 5.88
C ILE A 197 8.93 -17.24 6.13
N MET A 198 7.95 -17.32 7.04
CA MET A 198 7.08 -16.17 7.38
C MET A 198 7.90 -14.96 7.82
N TYR A 199 8.87 -15.16 8.72
CA TYR A 199 9.80 -14.10 9.14
C TYR A 199 10.61 -13.54 7.97
N THR A 200 11.09 -14.42 7.09
CA THR A 200 11.82 -14.00 5.86
C THR A 200 10.94 -13.15 4.94
N ILE A 201 9.67 -13.50 4.77
CA ILE A 201 8.70 -12.73 3.99
C ILE A 201 8.49 -11.35 4.62
N MET A 202 8.29 -11.28 5.93
CA MET A 202 8.09 -10.00 6.64
C MET A 202 9.29 -9.06 6.48
N ASP A 203 10.51 -9.56 6.68
CA ASP A 203 11.73 -8.77 6.53
C ASP A 203 11.92 -8.27 5.10
N TYR A 204 11.58 -9.13 4.12
CA TYR A 204 11.62 -8.76 2.73
C TYR A 204 10.62 -7.64 2.39
N VAL A 205 9.37 -7.76 2.81
CA VAL A 205 8.34 -6.74 2.55
C VAL A 205 8.68 -5.42 3.25
N LYS A 206 9.23 -5.45 4.47
CA LYS A 206 9.77 -4.25 5.13
C LYS A 206 10.82 -3.57 4.25
N SER A 207 11.81 -4.32 3.77
CA SER A 207 12.86 -3.79 2.87
C SER A 207 12.29 -3.20 1.58
N LEU A 208 11.27 -3.85 1.02
CA LEU A 208 10.59 -3.38 -0.18
C LEU A 208 9.83 -2.07 0.06
N TYR A 209 9.10 -1.95 1.16
CA TYR A 209 8.35 -0.74 1.52
C TYR A 209 9.27 0.45 1.70
N ARG A 210 10.45 0.25 2.32
CA ARG A 210 11.48 1.30 2.42
C ARG A 210 11.93 1.82 1.04
N LYS A 211 12.07 0.93 0.05
CA LYS A 211 12.41 1.33 -1.33
C LYS A 211 11.28 2.12 -1.99
N CYS A 212 10.03 1.68 -1.82
CA CYS A 212 8.86 2.37 -2.35
C CYS A 212 8.61 3.73 -1.70
N ALA A 213 8.85 3.86 -0.38
CA ALA A 213 8.71 5.10 0.36
C ALA A 213 9.61 6.21 -0.21
N SER A 214 10.89 5.91 -0.48
CA SER A 214 11.83 6.88 -1.03
C SER A 214 11.37 7.47 -2.38
N MET A 215 10.90 6.61 -3.31
CA MET A 215 10.38 7.09 -4.60
C MET A 215 9.06 7.84 -4.44
N SER A 216 8.22 7.40 -3.51
CA SER A 216 6.94 8.04 -3.22
C SER A 216 7.12 9.44 -2.65
N CYS A 217 8.09 9.68 -1.76
CA CYS A 217 8.38 11.03 -1.25
C CYS A 217 8.62 12.04 -2.41
N ARG A 218 9.27 11.60 -3.50
CA ARG A 218 9.62 12.47 -4.65
C ARG A 218 8.42 12.85 -5.50
N ASN A 219 7.47 11.94 -5.65
CA ASN A 219 6.32 12.10 -6.54
C ASN A 219 5.00 12.37 -5.79
N PHE A 220 5.04 12.46 -4.46
CA PHE A 220 3.87 12.60 -3.59
C PHE A 220 3.01 13.80 -4.01
N HIS A 221 3.59 15.00 -4.03
CA HIS A 221 2.89 16.24 -4.38
C HIS A 221 2.15 16.15 -5.73
N PHE A 222 2.81 15.65 -6.77
CA PHE A 222 2.21 15.53 -8.10
C PHE A 222 1.04 14.53 -8.13
N SER A 223 1.18 13.43 -7.39
CA SER A 223 0.17 12.37 -7.33
C SER A 223 -1.07 12.85 -6.56
N VAL A 224 -0.86 13.54 -5.43
CA VAL A 224 -1.93 14.16 -4.64
C VAL A 224 -2.61 15.27 -5.44
N GLU A 225 -1.86 16.16 -6.08
CA GLU A 225 -2.42 17.22 -6.93
C GLU A 225 -3.32 16.65 -8.05
N THR A 226 -2.93 15.52 -8.65
CA THR A 226 -3.75 14.81 -9.63
C THR A 226 -5.04 14.26 -9.02
N LEU A 227 -4.99 13.70 -7.80
CA LEU A 227 -6.16 13.24 -7.06
C LEU A 227 -7.18 14.37 -6.84
N PHE A 228 -6.70 15.55 -6.42
CA PHE A 228 -7.52 16.73 -6.19
C PHE A 228 -8.18 17.26 -7.47
N ARG A 229 -7.46 17.28 -8.59
CA ARG A 229 -8.00 17.70 -9.90
C ARG A 229 -9.11 16.79 -10.41
N ASN A 230 -9.03 15.50 -10.12
CA ASN A 230 -10.05 14.53 -10.53
C ASN A 230 -11.31 14.55 -9.65
N GLY A 231 -11.35 15.40 -8.61
CA GLY A 231 -12.53 15.59 -7.75
C GLY A 231 -12.86 14.39 -6.87
N GLN A 232 -11.92 13.45 -6.67
CA GLN A 232 -12.15 12.18 -5.97
C GLN A 232 -12.18 12.30 -4.44
N ILE A 233 -12.31 13.51 -3.88
CA ILE A 233 -12.16 13.75 -2.45
C ILE A 233 -13.48 14.27 -1.86
N SER A 234 -14.05 13.51 -0.94
CA SER A 234 -15.31 13.83 -0.28
C SER A 234 -15.14 14.39 1.13
N SER A 235 -14.08 14.01 1.85
CA SER A 235 -13.85 14.35 3.27
C SER A 235 -12.39 14.10 3.69
N SER A 236 -11.99 14.55 4.89
CA SER A 236 -10.66 14.30 5.45
C SER A 236 -10.39 12.79 5.65
N SER A 237 -11.39 12.04 6.14
CA SER A 237 -11.30 10.58 6.27
C SER A 237 -11.30 9.86 4.91
N GLY A 238 -12.07 10.36 3.95
CA GLY A 238 -12.06 9.86 2.57
C GLY A 238 -10.69 10.06 1.90
N LEU A 239 -10.08 11.23 2.07
CA LEU A 239 -8.73 11.51 1.58
C LEU A 239 -7.70 10.61 2.26
N HIS A 240 -7.75 10.49 3.59
CA HIS A 240 -6.88 9.58 4.32
C HIS A 240 -6.96 8.15 3.77
N LYS A 241 -8.17 7.61 3.58
CA LYS A 241 -8.36 6.27 3.04
C LYS A 241 -7.70 6.10 1.67
N VAL A 242 -7.92 7.04 0.75
CA VAL A 242 -7.31 6.98 -0.59
C VAL A 242 -5.78 7.06 -0.52
N LEU A 243 -5.23 7.89 0.36
CA LEU A 243 -3.78 8.00 0.54
C LEU A 243 -3.17 6.72 1.13
N THR A 244 -3.82 6.13 2.14
CA THR A 244 -3.42 4.83 2.72
C THR A 244 -3.41 3.73 1.66
N ASP A 245 -4.43 3.68 0.79
CA ASP A 245 -4.50 2.71 -0.30
C ASP A 245 -3.37 2.93 -1.34
N MET A 246 -3.06 4.19 -1.67
CA MET A 246 -2.01 4.53 -2.64
C MET A 246 -0.59 4.32 -2.09
N TYR A 247 -0.39 4.56 -0.80
CA TYR A 247 0.91 4.64 -0.14
C TYR A 247 0.90 3.89 1.21
N PRO A 248 0.82 2.56 1.20
CA PRO A 248 0.72 1.75 2.41
C PRO A 248 1.97 1.78 3.31
N TRP A 249 3.08 2.31 2.80
CA TRP A 249 4.30 2.56 3.57
C TRP A 249 4.30 3.90 4.31
N PHE A 250 3.21 4.68 4.25
CA PHE A 250 3.03 5.91 5.01
C PHE A 250 1.77 5.90 5.88
N ASN A 251 1.87 6.56 7.03
CA ASN A 251 0.74 7.05 7.83
C ASN A 251 0.47 8.52 7.50
N PHE A 252 -0.78 8.97 7.67
CA PHE A 252 -1.24 10.29 7.27
C PHE A 252 -1.97 11.05 8.38
N LEU A 253 -1.68 12.33 8.52
CA LEU A 253 -2.48 13.30 9.28
C LEU A 253 -3.07 14.29 8.29
N VAL A 254 -4.38 14.26 8.11
CA VAL A 254 -5.07 15.10 7.13
C VAL A 254 -5.76 16.25 7.85
N PHE A 255 -5.49 17.48 7.40
CA PHE A 255 -6.12 18.69 7.91
C PHE A 255 -6.92 19.37 6.81
N LYS A 256 -8.18 19.66 7.11
CA LYS A 256 -9.08 20.45 6.25
C LYS A 256 -9.22 21.85 6.82
N LEU A 257 -8.95 22.84 5.98
CA LEU A 257 -8.82 24.24 6.34
C LEU A 257 -9.72 25.14 5.48
N LEU A 258 -10.10 26.29 6.02
CA LEU A 258 -10.60 27.41 5.25
C LEU A 258 -9.47 28.08 4.46
N LYS A 259 -9.86 28.84 3.44
CA LYS A 259 -8.95 29.64 2.63
C LYS A 259 -8.05 30.53 3.48
N GLY A 260 -6.74 30.41 3.29
CA GLY A 260 -5.73 31.17 4.03
C GLY A 260 -5.25 30.49 5.32
N GLY A 261 -5.83 29.34 5.68
CA GLY A 261 -5.30 28.47 6.73
C GLY A 261 -3.97 27.84 6.32
N LYS A 262 -3.15 27.52 7.31
CA LYS A 262 -1.90 26.80 7.13
C LYS A 262 -1.62 25.94 8.35
N VAL A 263 -1.13 24.73 8.12
CA VAL A 263 -0.56 23.87 9.16
C VAL A 263 0.91 24.25 9.38
N THR A 264 1.27 24.53 10.64
CA THR A 264 2.67 24.67 11.04
C THR A 264 3.08 23.52 11.95
N THR A 265 4.21 22.91 11.65
CA THR A 265 4.76 21.77 12.40
C THR A 265 5.98 22.21 13.20
N SER A 266 6.12 21.71 14.43
CA SER A 266 7.27 21.91 15.31
C SER A 266 7.51 20.69 16.20
N GLY A 267 8.59 20.70 16.98
CA GLY A 267 9.03 19.55 17.78
C GLY A 267 10.30 18.92 17.23
N ASN A 268 10.58 17.68 17.63
CA ASN A 268 11.78 16.92 17.25
C ASN A 268 11.47 15.63 16.46
N PHE A 269 10.21 15.36 16.16
CA PHE A 269 9.79 14.31 15.23
C PHE A 269 9.82 14.83 13.78
N PHE A 270 10.43 14.09 12.86
CA PHE A 270 10.47 14.46 11.45
C PHE A 270 9.19 14.05 10.72
N ILE A 271 8.65 14.93 9.89
CA ILE A 271 7.42 14.66 9.16
C ILE A 271 7.49 15.25 7.76
N GLY A 272 6.99 14.51 6.77
CA GLY A 272 6.71 15.05 5.46
C GLY A 272 5.46 15.93 5.51
N GLN A 273 5.47 17.05 4.81
CA GLN A 273 4.32 17.95 4.72
C GLN A 273 4.05 18.27 3.25
N ASP A 274 2.80 18.18 2.85
CA ASP A 274 2.32 18.53 1.52
C ASP A 274 1.04 19.34 1.66
N GLY A 275 1.01 20.53 1.07
CA GLY A 275 -0.08 21.49 1.28
C GLY A 275 -0.51 22.14 -0.03
N ASP A 276 -1.32 23.18 0.08
CA ASP A 276 -1.85 23.95 -1.06
C ASP A 276 -2.77 23.13 -2.00
N HIS A 277 -3.38 22.04 -1.51
CA HIS A 277 -4.35 21.28 -2.27
C HIS A 277 -5.78 21.80 -2.05
N TRP A 278 -6.49 22.08 -3.13
CA TRP A 278 -7.80 22.74 -3.08
C TRP A 278 -8.91 21.83 -3.57
N ASN A 279 -9.97 21.68 -2.77
CA ASN A 279 -11.19 21.01 -3.21
C ASN A 279 -12.43 21.57 -2.50
N ASN A 280 -13.51 21.79 -3.26
CA ASN A 280 -14.81 22.25 -2.77
C ASN A 280 -14.73 23.48 -1.84
N GLY A 281 -13.84 24.42 -2.15
CA GLY A 281 -13.67 25.66 -1.39
C GLY A 281 -12.85 25.53 -0.10
N TYR A 282 -12.30 24.35 0.18
CA TYR A 282 -11.42 24.08 1.31
C TYR A 282 -9.99 23.81 0.83
N GLN A 283 -9.03 24.15 1.68
CA GLN A 283 -7.64 23.79 1.54
C GLN A 283 -7.36 22.53 2.37
N TYR A 284 -6.51 21.65 1.87
CA TYR A 284 -6.07 20.46 2.59
C TYR A 284 -4.55 20.48 2.73
N ASP A 285 -4.11 20.28 3.96
CA ASP A 285 -2.70 20.08 4.31
C ASP A 285 -2.56 18.64 4.83
N ILE A 286 -1.60 17.91 4.27
CA ILE A 286 -1.37 16.49 4.52
C ILE A 286 0.02 16.35 5.13
N LEU A 287 0.09 15.75 6.31
CA LEU A 287 1.35 15.33 6.91
C LEU A 287 1.51 13.82 6.78
N PHE A 288 2.72 13.34 6.52
CA PHE A 288 2.98 11.92 6.30
C PHE A 288 4.33 11.45 6.84
N PHE A 289 4.40 10.20 7.28
CA PHE A 289 5.57 9.56 7.91
C PHE A 289 5.48 8.04 7.77
N ASP A 290 6.54 7.30 8.15
CA ASP A 290 6.58 5.83 8.06
C ASP A 290 5.34 5.14 8.67
N ALA A 291 4.73 4.21 7.91
CA ALA A 291 3.57 3.43 8.35
C ALA A 291 3.81 2.57 9.60
N ASN A 292 5.06 2.18 9.89
CA ASN A 292 5.41 1.39 11.07
C ASN A 292 5.54 2.24 12.35
N LEU A 293 5.46 3.56 12.23
CA LEU A 293 5.49 4.47 13.37
C LEU A 293 4.08 4.83 13.77
N GLU A 294 3.83 4.87 15.07
CA GLU A 294 2.57 5.34 15.63
C GLU A 294 2.81 6.64 16.40
N ILE A 295 1.97 7.64 16.13
CA ILE A 295 1.93 8.86 16.94
C ILE A 295 0.83 8.68 17.98
N THR A 296 1.21 8.83 19.25
CA THR A 296 0.30 8.65 20.38
C THR A 296 0.22 9.91 21.24
N SER A 297 -0.82 9.96 22.07
CA SER A 297 -1.00 11.04 23.05
C SER A 297 -0.08 10.90 24.28
N GLU A 298 0.64 9.80 24.42
CA GLU A 298 1.50 9.50 25.56
C GLU A 298 2.91 10.04 25.35
N LYS A 299 3.48 10.68 26.36
CA LYS A 299 4.76 11.38 26.21
C LYS A 299 5.93 10.39 26.08
N THR A 300 6.60 10.43 24.93
CA THR A 300 7.81 9.63 24.63
C THR A 300 8.96 10.52 24.12
N MET A 301 9.99 9.93 23.49
CA MET A 301 11.25 10.59 23.08
C MET A 301 11.07 11.68 22.01
N TYR A 302 10.26 11.41 21.00
CA TYR A 302 10.05 12.32 19.87
C TYR A 302 8.67 12.94 19.97
N SER A 303 8.60 14.25 19.81
CA SER A 303 7.40 15.06 19.90
C SER A 303 7.09 15.70 18.56
N LEU A 304 5.82 15.64 18.18
CA LEU A 304 5.25 16.38 17.06
C LEU A 304 4.22 17.36 17.63
N ILE A 305 4.38 18.62 17.29
CA ILE A 305 3.45 19.69 17.63
C ILE A 305 2.96 20.30 16.32
N ILE A 306 1.65 20.36 16.17
CA ILE A 306 0.98 20.91 15.01
C ILE A 306 0.13 22.08 15.47
N GLU A 307 0.27 23.22 14.82
CA GLU A 307 -0.45 24.44 15.14
C GLU A 307 -1.23 24.93 13.92
N ILE A 308 -2.48 25.30 14.17
CA ILE A 308 -3.40 25.82 13.15
C ILE A 308 -4.16 26.96 13.79
N HIS A 309 -4.22 28.11 13.12
CA HIS A 309 -5.03 29.21 13.64
C HIS A 309 -6.51 28.80 13.63
N ASP A 310 -7.18 28.88 14.78
CA ASP A 310 -8.48 28.24 15.03
C ASP A 310 -9.58 28.72 14.05
N GLN A 311 -9.56 30.00 13.70
CA GLN A 311 -10.47 30.57 12.70
C GLN A 311 -10.45 29.87 11.32
N PHE A 312 -9.33 29.23 10.95
CA PHE A 312 -9.20 28.54 9.67
C PHE A 312 -9.41 27.03 9.79
N TYR A 313 -9.40 26.47 10.99
CA TYR A 313 -9.59 25.05 11.19
C TYR A 313 -11.02 24.62 10.84
N LYS A 314 -11.16 23.48 10.15
CA LYS A 314 -12.48 22.87 9.89
C LYS A 314 -12.60 21.47 10.40
N ASP A 315 -11.64 20.63 10.07
CA ASP A 315 -11.68 19.21 10.42
C ASP A 315 -10.28 18.61 10.29
N SER A 316 -10.06 17.48 10.94
CA SER A 316 -8.84 16.70 10.81
C SER A 316 -9.09 15.22 11.03
N TYR A 317 -8.31 14.38 10.36
CA TYR A 317 -8.40 12.93 10.49
C TYR A 317 -7.01 12.31 10.56
N PHE A 318 -6.78 11.45 11.55
CA PHE A 318 -5.45 10.93 11.91
C PHE A 318 -5.33 9.40 11.76
N GLY A 319 -6.37 8.73 11.24
CA GLY A 319 -6.40 7.26 11.16
C GLY A 319 -6.22 6.63 12.54
N ASN A 320 -5.21 5.77 12.66
CA ASN A 320 -4.86 5.09 13.92
C ASN A 320 -4.03 5.95 14.87
N SER A 321 -3.50 7.10 14.43
CA SER A 321 -2.72 7.97 15.31
C SER A 321 -3.61 8.74 16.26
N THR A 322 -3.12 8.96 17.48
CA THR A 322 -3.81 9.75 18.50
C THR A 322 -2.97 10.95 18.94
N MET A 323 -3.58 12.11 19.05
CA MET A 323 -2.92 13.35 19.47
C MET A 323 -3.79 14.08 20.50
N ARG A 324 -3.14 14.76 21.45
CA ARG A 324 -3.83 15.66 22.38
C ARG A 324 -4.11 16.98 21.69
N GLU A 325 -5.38 17.36 21.63
CA GLU A 325 -5.78 18.70 21.22
C GLU A 325 -5.77 19.66 22.42
N SER A 326 -5.28 20.88 22.22
CA SER A 326 -5.34 21.97 23.19
C SER A 326 -5.66 23.30 22.50
N LEU A 327 -6.42 24.14 23.20
CA LEU A 327 -6.76 25.53 22.82
C LEU A 327 -6.10 26.56 23.76
N GLU A 328 -5.10 26.13 24.54
CA GLU A 328 -4.47 26.99 25.57
C GLU A 328 -3.67 28.16 24.98
N ILE A 329 -3.16 28.02 23.75
CA ILE A 329 -2.39 29.06 23.06
C ILE A 329 -3.30 29.75 22.06
N LEU A 330 -4.16 30.66 22.52
CA LEU A 330 -4.98 31.48 21.62
C LEU A 330 -4.08 32.34 20.70
N PRO A 331 -4.42 32.49 19.40
CA PRO A 331 -5.61 32.00 18.70
C PRO A 331 -5.44 30.65 17.98
N PHE A 332 -4.52 29.80 18.42
CA PHE A 332 -4.17 28.54 17.76
C PHE A 332 -4.83 27.33 18.43
N ARG A 333 -5.26 26.40 17.57
CA ARG A 333 -5.53 25.02 17.92
C ARG A 333 -4.24 24.24 17.77
N THR A 334 -3.82 23.56 18.83
CA THR A 334 -2.56 22.81 18.88
C THR A 334 -2.86 21.32 19.02
N PHE A 335 -2.27 20.50 18.17
CA PHE A 335 -2.26 19.04 18.30
C PHE A 335 -0.87 18.59 18.70
N ARG A 336 -0.76 17.81 19.78
CA ARG A 336 0.50 17.27 20.27
C ARG A 336 0.45 15.75 20.33
N GLY A 337 1.41 15.13 19.67
CA GLY A 337 1.61 13.69 19.70
C GLY A 337 3.08 13.34 19.89
N PHE A 338 3.35 12.08 20.16
CA PHE A 338 4.69 11.59 20.42
C PHE A 338 4.93 10.21 19.80
N ALA A 339 6.18 9.92 19.48
CA ALA A 339 6.63 8.64 18.96
C ALA A 339 7.87 8.14 19.72
N THR A 340 8.07 6.82 19.76
CA THR A 340 9.22 6.17 20.40
C THR A 340 10.47 6.22 19.52
N VAL A 341 10.29 6.21 18.20
CA VAL A 341 11.34 6.26 17.18
C VAL A 341 11.06 7.44 16.25
N ASN A 342 12.11 8.06 15.72
CA ASN A 342 11.95 9.15 14.75
C ASN A 342 11.65 8.61 13.35
N ASN A 343 10.97 9.40 12.54
CA ASN A 343 10.74 9.07 11.13
C ASN A 343 12.05 9.15 10.32
N GLU A 344 12.29 8.14 9.50
CA GLU A 344 13.46 8.05 8.63
C GLU A 344 13.17 8.57 7.21
N PHE A 345 11.90 8.53 6.77
CA PHE A 345 11.52 8.85 5.40
C PHE A 345 11.00 10.27 5.24
N CYS A 346 11.25 10.87 4.07
CA CYS A 346 10.70 12.17 3.67
C CYS A 346 11.01 13.33 4.67
N THR A 347 12.20 13.34 5.27
CA THR A 347 12.56 14.20 6.41
C THR A 347 13.03 15.63 6.06
N ASN A 348 13.10 16.01 4.78
CA ASN A 348 13.23 17.41 4.35
C ASN A 348 13.07 17.57 2.83
N HIS A 349 12.44 18.66 2.39
CA HIS A 349 12.24 19.01 0.98
C HIS A 349 13.55 19.22 0.18
N SER A 350 14.68 19.45 0.86
CA SER A 350 15.96 19.86 0.25
C SER A 350 16.78 18.73 -0.38
N HIS A 351 16.39 17.46 -0.22
CA HIS A 351 17.07 16.31 -0.84
C HIS A 351 16.19 15.47 -1.77
N LEU A 352 14.97 15.93 -2.04
CA LEU A 352 14.16 15.38 -3.13
C LEU A 352 14.69 16.02 -4.42
N GLY A 353 15.70 15.37 -5.03
CA GLY A 353 16.20 15.76 -6.35
C GLY A 353 15.05 15.97 -7.34
N GLU A 354 15.28 16.80 -8.37
CA GLU A 354 14.26 17.16 -9.37
C GLU A 354 13.41 15.92 -9.72
N PRO A 355 12.06 16.03 -9.69
CA PRO A 355 11.21 14.94 -10.12
C PRO A 355 11.68 14.45 -11.51
N PRO A 356 11.59 13.15 -11.83
CA PRO A 356 11.99 12.64 -13.14
C PRO A 356 11.22 13.30 -14.31
N TYR A 357 10.21 14.11 -14.01
CA TYR A 357 9.51 14.96 -14.97
C TYR A 357 10.01 16.41 -14.90
N ARG A 358 11.08 16.71 -15.63
CA ARG A 358 10.96 17.87 -16.53
C ARG A 358 10.01 17.43 -17.63
N LEU A 359 8.78 17.95 -17.59
CA LEU A 359 8.01 18.15 -18.80
C LEU A 359 8.83 19.07 -19.70
N SER A 360 9.76 18.50 -20.47
CA SER A 360 10.30 19.12 -21.67
C SER A 360 9.12 19.27 -22.64
N GLY A 361 8.37 20.37 -22.48
CA GLY A 361 7.23 20.66 -23.34
C GLY A 361 6.17 21.62 -22.82
N VAL A 362 6.37 22.42 -21.77
CA VAL A 362 5.56 23.63 -21.57
C VAL A 362 6.47 24.76 -21.11
N SER A 363 7.06 25.44 -22.09
CA SER A 363 7.62 26.77 -21.88
C SER A 363 6.56 27.68 -21.27
N GLU A 364 6.97 28.48 -20.29
CA GLU A 364 6.27 29.66 -19.82
C GLU A 364 5.62 30.43 -20.99
N CYS A 365 4.32 30.58 -20.93
CA CYS A 365 3.64 31.73 -21.52
C CYS A 365 2.74 32.33 -20.46
N SER A 366 3.37 33.15 -19.62
CA SER A 366 2.71 34.25 -18.94
C SER A 366 2.05 35.15 -20.01
N GLY A 367 0.72 35.20 -20.02
CA GLY A 367 0.00 36.06 -20.95
C GLY A 367 -1.45 35.67 -21.17
N ARG A 368 -2.33 35.97 -20.21
CA ARG A 368 -3.76 36.11 -20.50
C ARG A 368 -3.95 37.13 -21.63
N ARG A 369 -4.37 36.66 -22.81
CA ARG A 369 -5.23 37.44 -23.70
C ARG A 369 -6.44 36.59 -24.05
N ASN A 370 -7.59 37.01 -23.55
CA ASN A 370 -8.90 36.49 -23.94
C ASN A 370 -9.07 36.69 -25.45
N ILE A 371 -9.00 35.60 -26.21
CA ILE A 371 -9.49 35.58 -27.59
C ILE A 371 -10.95 35.16 -27.50
N SER A 372 -11.85 36.12 -27.72
CA SER A 372 -13.30 35.87 -27.72
C SER A 372 -13.65 34.86 -28.81
N THR A 373 -14.68 34.04 -28.58
CA THR A 373 -15.26 33.08 -29.53
C THR A 373 -15.61 33.68 -30.90
N SER A 374 -15.72 35.01 -31.02
CA SER A 374 -15.92 35.70 -32.29
C SER A 374 -14.70 35.67 -33.24
N THR A 375 -13.48 35.50 -32.74
CA THR A 375 -12.25 35.52 -33.56
C THR A 375 -11.98 34.17 -34.23
N ILE A 376 -12.38 33.07 -33.59
CA ILE A 376 -12.30 31.71 -34.16
C ILE A 376 -13.29 31.57 -35.32
N PHE A 377 -14.50 32.11 -35.18
CA PHE A 377 -15.47 32.15 -36.28
C PHE A 377 -14.97 32.97 -37.48
N LEU A 378 -14.27 34.08 -37.25
CA LEU A 378 -13.70 34.90 -38.33
C LEU A 378 -12.60 34.15 -39.11
N PHE A 379 -11.75 33.38 -38.44
CA PHE A 379 -10.70 32.58 -39.08
C PHE A 379 -11.27 31.40 -39.89
N ILE A 380 -12.31 30.74 -39.40
CA ILE A 380 -13.00 29.68 -40.13
C ILE A 380 -13.75 30.26 -41.34
N PHE A 381 -14.39 31.42 -41.19
CA PHE A 381 -15.10 32.07 -42.30
C PHE A 381 -14.15 32.56 -43.40
N LEU A 382 -12.96 33.08 -43.04
CA LEU A 382 -11.94 33.52 -44.00
C LEU A 382 -11.26 32.35 -44.72
N SER A 383 -11.04 31.21 -44.05
CA SER A 383 -10.45 30.02 -44.68
C SER A 383 -11.44 29.28 -45.59
N VAL A 384 -12.74 29.36 -45.31
CA VAL A 384 -13.78 28.88 -46.25
C VAL A 384 -13.94 29.84 -47.44
N LEU A 385 -13.83 31.17 -47.24
CA LEU A 385 -13.82 32.13 -48.36
C LEU A 385 -12.58 31.97 -49.25
N TYR A 386 -11.41 31.74 -48.67
CA TYR A 386 -10.15 31.59 -49.42
C TYR A 386 -10.14 30.34 -50.33
N ASN A 387 -10.80 29.26 -49.90
CA ASN A 387 -10.95 28.03 -50.69
C ASN A 387 -12.04 28.09 -51.76
N LEU A 388 -12.90 29.14 -51.76
CA LEU A 388 -13.97 29.32 -52.75
C LEU A 388 -13.57 30.27 -53.90
N THR A 389 -12.42 30.97 -53.82
CA THR A 389 -12.01 31.97 -54.84
C THR A 389 -10.78 31.60 -55.67
N PHE A 390 -10.14 30.44 -55.46
CA PHE A 390 -8.99 30.01 -56.29
C PHE A 390 -9.19 28.59 -56.78
N LEU A 391 -10.03 28.46 -57.82
CA LEU A 391 -10.13 27.27 -58.64
C LEU A 391 -9.86 27.70 -60.08
N GLU A 392 -8.62 28.10 -60.37
CA GLU A 392 -8.12 28.21 -61.74
C GLU A 392 -6.59 28.33 -61.76
N TYR A 393 -5.98 27.49 -62.61
CA TYR A 393 -4.60 27.55 -63.12
C TYR A 393 -3.43 27.05 -62.24
N ILE A 394 -3.02 25.80 -62.53
CA ILE A 394 -1.65 25.30 -62.37
C ILE A 394 -1.00 25.31 -63.76
N PRO A 395 0.21 25.88 -63.91
CA PRO A 395 1.18 25.33 -64.84
C PRO A 395 2.51 24.98 -64.16
N PRO A 396 3.27 24.02 -64.72
CA PRO A 396 4.45 23.43 -64.09
C PRO A 396 5.71 24.25 -64.41
N PHE A 397 6.68 24.32 -63.48
CA PHE A 397 8.10 23.94 -63.69
C PHE A 397 9.09 24.56 -62.66
N TYR A 398 10.14 23.77 -62.43
CA TYR A 398 11.50 24.04 -61.92
C TYR A 398 11.79 24.13 -60.41
N LEU A 399 12.46 23.06 -59.96
CA LEU A 399 13.35 22.96 -58.80
C LEU A 399 14.53 23.94 -58.93
N GLU A 400 14.81 24.71 -57.87
CA GLU A 400 16.16 25.13 -57.48
C GLU A 400 16.18 25.60 -56.01
N ASP A 401 17.00 24.90 -55.21
CA ASP A 401 17.71 25.27 -53.98
C ASP A 401 17.12 26.23 -52.93
N VAL A 402 16.74 25.67 -51.77
CA VAL A 402 17.29 26.11 -50.47
C VAL A 402 17.56 24.86 -49.61
N GLY A 403 18.84 24.58 -49.39
CA GLY A 403 19.35 23.30 -48.93
C GLY A 403 19.13 22.95 -47.45
N CYS A 404 18.99 21.64 -47.23
CA CYS A 404 19.43 20.99 -46.00
C CYS A 404 20.94 21.21 -45.82
N ASN A 405 21.39 21.56 -44.61
CA ASN A 405 22.62 21.02 -44.06
C ASN A 405 22.82 21.35 -42.56
N LEU A 406 23.09 20.26 -41.82
CA LEU A 406 24.05 20.13 -40.71
C LEU A 406 23.60 20.38 -39.25
N CYS A 407 23.23 19.28 -38.57
CA CYS A 407 24.00 18.82 -37.39
C CYS A 407 25.43 18.43 -37.86
N PRO A 408 26.51 18.66 -37.09
CA PRO A 408 26.88 17.72 -36.01
C PRO A 408 27.69 18.30 -34.83
N TYR A 409 27.57 17.72 -33.63
CA TYR A 409 28.65 16.98 -32.91
C TYR A 409 28.38 16.79 -31.40
N PHE A 410 28.43 15.53 -30.99
CA PHE A 410 28.76 15.03 -29.66
C PHE A 410 30.26 15.22 -29.36
N LEU A 411 30.63 15.11 -28.07
CA LEU A 411 31.96 15.00 -27.43
C LEU A 411 32.54 16.29 -26.80
N ARG A 412 32.27 16.46 -25.49
CA ARG A 412 33.33 16.39 -24.47
C ARG A 412 32.76 16.04 -23.10
#